data_AF-A0A9D5RWS0-F1
#
_entry.id   AF-A0A9D5RWS0-F1
#
_cell.length_a   1.000
_cell.length_b   1.000
_cell.length_c   1.000
_cell.angle_alpha   90.00
_cell.angle_beta   90.00
_cell.angle_gamma   90.00
#
_symmetry.space_group_name_H-M   'P 1'
#
loop_
_entity.id
_entity.type
_entity.pdbx_description
1 polymer ?
#
loop_
_entity_poly.entity_id
_entity_poly.type
_entity_poly.pdbx_seq_one_letter_code
_entity_poly.pdbx_strand_id
1 'polypeptide(L)' 'MDQRIIWKLVLLLGCLPFVIPIVMGLYTMTIESWELFDWLVFWSVIYWPTYVVGILCIVVAVYKLKDR' A
#
# COMPACT_ATOMS: atom_id res chain seq x y z
N MET A 1 20.31 -13.67 9.36
CA MET A 1 19.52 -12.84 8.44
C MET A 1 19.64 -11.40 8.90
N ASP A 2 20.12 -10.50 8.05
CA ASP A 2 20.43 -9.13 8.44
C ASP A 2 19.14 -8.39 8.81
N GLN A 3 19.04 -7.83 10.03
CA GLN A 3 17.79 -7.22 10.52
C GLN A 3 17.31 -6.06 9.64
N ARG A 4 18.22 -5.44 8.86
CA ARG A 4 17.88 -4.42 7.86
C ARG A 4 16.98 -4.95 6.75
N ILE A 5 17.12 -6.21 6.35
CA ILE A 5 16.31 -6.83 5.29
C ILE A 5 14.84 -6.94 5.74
N ILE A 6 14.62 -7.33 7.00
CA ILE A 6 13.27 -7.48 7.56
C ILE A 6 12.52 -6.14 7.49
N TRP A 7 13.14 -5.03 7.92
CA TRP A 7 12.48 -3.72 7.90
C TRP A 7 12.26 -3.18 6.49
N LYS A 8 13.15 -3.48 5.54
CA LYS A 8 12.90 -3.19 4.11
C LYS A 8 11.71 -3.97 3.57
N LEU A 9 11.54 -5.24 3.95
CA LEU A 9 10.37 -6.04 3.58
C LEU A 9 9.09 -5.49 4.22
N VAL A 10 9.13 -5.11 5.49
CA VAL A 10 7.99 -4.47 6.17
C VAL A 10 7.61 -3.16 5.48
N LEU A 11 8.59 -2.36 5.05
CA LEU A 11 8.35 -1.13 4.29
C LEU A 11 7.65 -1.45 2.96
N LEU A 12 8.13 -2.44 2.20
CA LEU A 12 7.51 -2.86 0.95
C LEU A 12 6.07 -3.36 1.18
N LEU A 13 5.85 -4.18 2.20
CA LEU A 13 4.51 -4.66 2.59
C LEU A 13 3.58 -3.51 2.97
N GLY A 14 4.08 -2.49 3.66
CA GLY A 14 3.31 -1.31 4.03
C GLY A 14 2.89 -0.45 2.82
N CYS A 15 3.63 -0.50 1.72
CA CYS A 15 3.30 0.19 0.48
C CYS A 15 2.27 -0.56 -0.40
N LEU A 16 2.14 -1.88 -0.24
CA LEU A 16 1.25 -2.71 -1.08
C LEU A 16 -0.22 -2.23 -1.07
N PRO A 17 -0.84 -1.87 0.07
CA PRO A 17 -2.22 -1.38 0.10
C PRO A 17 -2.45 -0.15 -0.76
N PHE A 18 -1.43 0.67 -1.03
CA PHE A 18 -1.54 1.88 -1.86
C PHE A 18 -1.34 1.58 -3.35
N VAL A 19 -0.45 0.65 -3.67
CA VAL A 19 -0.09 0.32 -5.06
C VAL A 19 -1.14 -0.60 -5.70
N ILE A 20 -1.64 -1.59 -4.96
CA ILE A 20 -2.56 -2.61 -5.48
C ILE A 20 -3.85 -1.99 -6.05
N PRO A 21 -4.56 -1.08 -5.36
CA PRO A 21 -5.79 -0.48 -5.88
C PRO A 21 -5.56 0.36 -7.14
N ILE A 22 -4.40 1.02 -7.25
CA ILE A 22 -4.01 1.80 -8.43
C ILE A 22 -3.79 0.87 -9.62
N VAL A 23 -2.99 -0.19 -9.45
CA VAL A 23 -2.69 -1.15 -10.53
C VAL A 23 -3.96 -1.88 -10.96
N MET A 24 -4.77 -2.34 -10.00
CA MET A 24 -6.05 -3.00 -10.30
C MET A 24 -7.03 -2.04 -10.96
N GLY A 25 -7.08 -0.77 -10.52
CA GLY A 25 -7.92 0.24 -11.15
C GLY A 25 -7.53 0.49 -12.60
N LEU A 26 -6.23 0.67 -12.88
CA LEU A 26 -5.72 0.82 -14.25
C LEU A 26 -6.02 -0.42 -15.12
N TYR A 27 -5.90 -1.63 -14.56
CA TYR A 27 -6.26 -2.86 -15.26
C TYR A 27 -7.76 -2.94 -15.55
N THR A 28 -8.61 -2.67 -14.56
CA THR A 28 -10.07 -2.69 -14.72
C THR A 28 -10.52 -1.66 -15.74
N MET A 29 -9.91 -0.46 -15.80
CA MET A 29 -10.21 0.53 -16.85
C MET A 29 -9.95 0.05 -18.27
N THR A 30 -9.08 -0.94 -18.47
CA THR A 30 -8.87 -1.54 -19.80
C THR A 30 -10.00 -2.50 -20.20
N ILE A 31 -10.80 -2.96 -19.24
CA ILE A 31 -11.87 -3.96 -19.43
C ILE A 31 -13.26 -3.30 -19.30
N GLU A 32 -13.41 -2.38 -18.37
CA GLU A 32 -14.65 -1.72 -17.98
C GLU A 32 -14.49 -0.20 -18.05
N SER A 33 -15.60 0.52 -18.28
CA SER A 33 -15.62 1.99 -18.39
C SER A 33 -15.69 2.71 -17.04
N TRP A 34 -15.27 2.07 -15.95
CA TRP A 34 -15.24 2.72 -14.63
C TRP A 34 -14.16 3.80 -14.59
N GLU A 35 -14.49 4.96 -14.02
CA GLU A 35 -13.49 6.00 -13.82
C GLU A 35 -12.50 5.59 -12.71
N LEU A 36 -11.20 5.83 -12.93
CA LEU A 36 -10.16 5.50 -11.95
C LEU A 36 -10.45 6.12 -10.58
N PHE A 37 -10.99 7.34 -10.59
CA PHE A 37 -11.28 8.08 -9.37
C PHE A 37 -12.36 7.40 -8.55
N ASP A 38 -13.49 7.02 -9.17
CA ASP A 38 -14.58 6.30 -8.50
C ASP A 38 -14.11 4.94 -7.97
N TRP A 39 -13.29 4.24 -8.74
CA TRP A 39 -12.65 3.00 -8.31
C TRP A 39 -11.80 3.21 -7.04
N LEU A 40 -10.91 4.21 -7.05
CA LEU A 40 -10.04 4.50 -5.91
C LEU A 40 -10.84 4.92 -4.67
N VAL A 41 -11.90 5.72 -4.83
CA VAL A 41 -12.79 6.12 -3.72
C VAL A 41 -13.49 4.89 -3.14
N PHE A 42 -14.08 4.05 -3.98
CA PHE A 42 -14.76 2.82 -3.56
C PHE A 42 -13.82 1.89 -2.77
N TRP A 43 -12.62 1.63 -3.31
CA TRP A 43 -11.61 0.80 -2.64
C TRP A 43 -11.06 1.44 -1.37
N SER A 44 -10.95 2.77 -1.33
CA SER A 44 -10.54 3.48 -0.12
C SER A 44 -11.55 3.29 1.00
N VAL A 45 -12.85 3.30 0.70
CA VAL A 45 -13.91 3.10 1.71
C VAL A 45 -13.96 1.65 2.20
N ILE A 46 -13.79 0.65 1.32
CA ILE A 46 -13.88 -0.75 1.73
C ILE A 46 -12.64 -1.19 2.50
N TYR A 47 -11.47 -0.77 2.04
CA TYR A 47 -10.18 -1.24 2.56
C TYR A 47 -9.47 -0.19 3.41
N TRP A 48 -10.17 0.85 3.90
CA TRP A 48 -9.60 1.89 4.77
C TRP A 48 -8.70 1.34 5.90
N PRO A 49 -9.00 0.21 6.59
CA PRO A 49 -8.16 -0.30 7.66
C PRO A 49 -6.79 -0.80 7.18
N THR A 50 -6.70 -1.32 5.95
CA THR A 50 -5.42 -1.84 5.43
C THR A 50 -4.46 -0.70 5.12
N TYR A 51 -4.95 0.48 4.71
CA TYR A 51 -4.11 1.68 4.56
C TYR A 51 -3.58 2.15 5.91
N VAL A 52 -4.38 2.10 6.98
CA VAL A 52 -3.92 2.44 8.34
C VAL A 52 -2.78 1.50 8.76
N VAL A 53 -2.96 0.19 8.58
CA VAL A 53 -1.90 -0.80 8.86
C VAL A 53 -0.67 -0.55 7.99
N GLY A 54 -0.85 -0.23 6.71
CA GLY A 54 0.23 0.10 5.79
C GLY A 54 1.06 1.31 6.26
N ILE A 55 0.39 2.39 6.69
CA ILE A 55 1.05 3.58 7.26
C ILE A 55 1.86 3.20 8.50
N LEU A 56 1.29 2.42 9.42
CA LEU A 56 1.99 1.99 10.63
C LEU A 56 3.23 1.16 10.29
N CYS A 57 3.14 0.23 9.33
CA CYS A 57 4.27 -0.54 8.83
C CYS A 57 5.37 0.36 8.26
N ILE A 58 5.01 1.35 7.43
CA ILE A 58 5.95 2.31 6.84
C ILE A 58 6.63 3.12 7.95
N VAL A 59 5.88 3.69 8.87
CA VAL A 59 6.41 4.54 9.95
C VAL A 59 7.38 3.75 10.83
N VAL A 60 7.00 2.54 11.27
CA VAL A 60 7.86 1.69 12.10
C VAL A 60 9.11 1.26 11.35
N ALA A 61 8.98 0.86 10.07
CA ALA A 61 10.12 0.46 9.26
C ALA A 61 11.10 1.61 9.03
N VAL A 62 10.61 2.81 8.68
CA VAL A 62 11.45 4.00 8.47
C VAL A 62 12.17 4.39 9.77
N TYR A 63 11.46 4.39 10.90
CA TYR A 63 12.05 4.68 12.20
C TYR A 63 13.18 3.69 12.54
N LYS A 64 12.95 2.39 12.37
CA LYS A 64 13.94 1.33 12.64
C LYS A 64 15.12 1.32 11.67
N LEU A 65 14.93 1.76 10.43
CA LEU A 65 16.01 1.91 9.45
C LEU A 65 16.84 3.19 9.67
N LYS A 66 16.26 4.22 10.30
CA LYS A 66 16.95 5.48 10.63
C LYS A 66 17.81 5.37 11.89
N ASP A 67 17.36 4.63 12.91
CA ASP A 67 18.05 4.46 14.19
C ASP A 67 19.29 3.53 14.14
N ARG A 68 19.77 3.10 12.95
CA ARG A 68 20.89 2.16 12.78
C ARG A 68 21.78 2.47 11.58
#